data_AF-A0A6N3IAH4-F1
#
_entry.id   AF-A0A6N3IAH4-F1
#
_cell.length_a   1.000
_cell.length_b   1.000
_cell.length_c   1.000
_cell.angle_alpha   90.00
_cell.angle_beta   90.00
_cell.angle_gamma   90.00
#
_symmetry.space_group_name_H-M   'P 1'
#
loop_
_entity.id
_entity.type
_entity.pdbx_description
1 polymer ?
#
loop_
_entity_poly.entity_id
_entity_poly.type
_entity_poly.pdbx_seq_one_letter_code
_entity_poly.pdbx_strand_id
1 'polypeptide(L)' 'MQFSTVSPLSLSENVLTILGNKLAAGQELTMTERLMALSAAGAIVASKYGPGPAEMVLTPPQLPEDVRGLLTNYAG' A
#
# COMPACT_ATOMS: atom_id res chain seq x y z
N MET A 1 12.39 -12.27 -32.55
CA MET A 1 12.60 -12.78 -31.18
C MET A 1 11.35 -12.46 -30.39
N GLN A 2 10.62 -13.47 -29.92
CA GLN A 2 9.44 -13.28 -29.07
C GLN A 2 9.97 -12.93 -27.67
N PHE A 3 9.78 -11.68 -27.23
CA PHE A 3 10.12 -11.29 -25.87
C PHE A 3 9.05 -11.86 -24.95
N SER A 4 9.35 -12.99 -24.31
CA SER A 4 8.56 -13.43 -23.15
C SER A 4 8.64 -12.31 -22.13
N THR A 5 7.52 -11.61 -21.93
CA THR A 5 7.40 -10.61 -20.87
C THR A 5 7.47 -11.35 -19.53
N VAL A 6 8.68 -11.59 -19.06
CA VAL A 6 8.93 -12.02 -17.69
C VAL A 6 8.60 -10.80 -16.84
N SER A 7 7.34 -10.70 -16.44
CA SER A 7 6.95 -9.74 -15.42
C SER A 7 7.79 -10.08 -14.19
N PRO A 8 8.62 -9.17 -13.67
CA PRO A 8 9.33 -9.42 -12.44
C PRO A 8 8.26 -9.65 -11.37
N LEU A 9 8.00 -10.92 -11.04
CA LEU A 9 7.15 -11.27 -9.92
C LEU A 9 7.71 -10.53 -8.71
N SER A 10 6.92 -9.62 -8.14
CA SER A 10 7.29 -8.85 -6.97
C SER A 10 7.82 -9.83 -5.93
N LEU A 11 9.06 -9.65 -5.46
CA LEU A 11 9.74 -10.63 -4.59
C LEU A 11 8.86 -11.08 -3.40
N SER A 12 8.05 -10.15 -2.89
CA SER A 12 7.06 -10.34 -1.84
C SER A 12 5.94 -11.33 -2.21
N GLU A 13 5.45 -11.33 -3.44
CA GLU A 13 4.41 -12.25 -3.92
C GLU A 13 4.94 -13.69 -4.02
N ASN A 14 6.18 -13.86 -4.45
CA ASN A 14 6.84 -15.18 -4.48
C ASN A 14 7.02 -15.73 -3.07
N VAL A 15 7.49 -14.90 -2.12
CA VAL A 15 7.64 -15.30 -0.72
C VAL A 15 6.30 -15.71 -0.12
N LEU A 16 5.23 -14.93 -0.33
CA LEU A 16 3.90 -15.28 0.16
C LEU A 16 3.34 -16.54 -0.49
N THR A 17 3.62 -16.77 -1.77
CA THR A 17 3.20 -17.98 -2.49
C THR A 17 3.88 -19.23 -1.90
N ILE A 18 5.19 -19.17 -1.68
CA ILE A 18 5.96 -20.28 -1.10
C ILE A 18 5.47 -20.59 0.33
N LEU A 19 5.35 -19.56 1.17
CA LEU A 19 4.93 -19.73 2.56
C LEU A 19 3.45 -20.13 2.68
N GLY A 20 2.60 -19.65 1.77
CA GLY A 20 1.20 -20.05 1.65
C GLY A 20 1.03 -21.52 1.28
N ASN A 21 1.79 -22.00 0.31
CA ASN A 21 1.81 -23.42 -0.06
C ASN A 21 2.29 -24.31 1.09
N LYS A 22 3.26 -23.82 1.87
CA LYS A 22 3.76 -24.53 3.06
C LYS A 22 2.67 -24.69 4.13
N LEU A 23 1.94 -23.61 4.42
CA LEU A 23 0.77 -23.65 5.32
C LEU A 23 -0.34 -24.57 4.79
N ALA A 24 -0.64 -24.52 3.48
CA ALA A 24 -1.65 -25.38 2.86
C ALA A 24 -1.29 -26.87 2.91
N ALA A 25 0.00 -27.19 2.89
CA ALA A 25 0.53 -28.54 3.09
C ALA A 25 0.50 -29.00 4.56
N GLY A 26 -0.04 -28.20 5.48
CA GLY A 26 -0.14 -28.51 6.91
C GLY A 26 1.17 -28.33 7.68
N GLN A 27 2.18 -27.70 7.08
CA GLN A 27 3.45 -27.45 7.75
C GLN A 27 3.40 -26.14 8.54
N GLU A 28 3.93 -26.16 9.77
CA GLU A 28 4.08 -24.94 10.54
C GLU A 28 5.20 -24.06 9.98
N LEU A 29 4.95 -22.75 9.99
CA LEU A 29 5.96 -21.76 9.68
C LEU A 29 6.86 -21.50 10.89
N THR A 30 8.16 -21.55 10.65
CA THR A 30 9.19 -21.11 11.60
C THR A 30 9.06 -19.62 11.90
N MET A 31 9.66 -19.14 12.98
CA MET A 31 9.63 -17.71 13.34
C MET A 31 10.16 -16.81 12.22
N THR A 32 11.25 -17.20 11.56
CA THR A 32 11.84 -16.48 10.43
C THR A 32 10.87 -16.42 9.26
N GLU A 33 10.18 -17.52 8.94
CA GLU A 33 9.17 -17.57 7.87
C GLU A 33 7.96 -16.69 8.18
N ARG A 34 7.52 -16.63 9.43
CA ARG A 34 6.47 -15.71 9.86
C ARG A 34 6.88 -14.26 9.68
N LEU A 35 8.12 -13.90 10.04
CA LEU A 35 8.65 -12.55 9.83
C LEU A 35 8.77 -12.19 8.34
N MET A 36 9.18 -13.15 7.50
CA MET A 36 9.22 -12.98 6.05
C MET A 36 7.82 -12.77 5.47
N ALA A 37 6.83 -13.56 5.90
CA ALA A 37 5.44 -13.38 5.50
C ALA A 37 4.88 -12.02 5.91
N LEU A 38 5.12 -11.60 7.16
CA LEU A 38 4.69 -10.28 7.66
C LEU A 38 5.32 -9.13 6.86
N SER A 39 6.62 -9.20 6.58
CA SER A 39 7.33 -8.17 5.82
C SER A 39 6.83 -8.10 4.37
N ALA A 40 6.64 -9.25 3.72
CA ALA A 40 6.11 -9.34 2.37
C ALA A 40 4.65 -8.84 2.27
N ALA A 41 3.82 -9.20 3.25
CA ALA A 41 2.45 -8.71 3.35
C ALA A 41 2.42 -7.19 3.55
N GLY A 42 3.28 -6.65 4.42
CA GLY A 42 3.43 -5.22 4.65
C GLY A 42 3.80 -4.46 3.38
N ALA A 43 4.70 -4.99 2.56
CA ALA A 43 5.07 -4.36 1.29
C ALA A 43 3.89 -4.27 0.29
N ILE A 44 3.07 -5.32 0.18
CA ILE A 44 1.88 -5.35 -0.69
C ILE A 44 0.77 -4.45 -0.15
N VAL A 45 0.61 -4.43 1.18
CA VAL A 45 -0.41 -3.66 1.86
C VAL A 45 -0.06 -2.17 1.92
N ALA A 46 1.22 -1.80 2.00
CA ALA A 46 1.67 -0.42 1.90
C ALA A 46 1.29 0.21 0.56
N SER A 47 1.33 -0.56 -0.54
CA SER A 47 0.80 -0.13 -1.83
C SER A 47 -0.73 0.09 -1.83
N LYS A 48 -1.48 -0.42 -0.83
CA LYS A 48 -2.93 -0.27 -0.70
C LYS A 48 -3.37 0.89 0.21
N TYR A 49 -2.53 1.40 1.09
CA TYR A 49 -2.91 2.44 2.08
C TYR A 49 -2.75 3.90 1.61
N GLY A 50 -2.88 4.12 0.30
CA GLY A 50 -2.92 5.46 -0.29
C GLY A 50 -1.56 5.95 -0.81
N PRO A 51 -1.56 7.08 -1.55
CA PRO A 51 -0.37 7.59 -2.21
C PRO A 51 0.76 7.80 -1.20
N GLY A 52 1.97 7.39 -1.58
CA GLY A 52 3.17 7.66 -0.77
C GLY A 52 3.33 9.17 -0.54
N PRO A 53 4.18 9.61 0.40
CA PRO A 53 4.35 11.03 0.73
C PRO A 53 4.70 11.91 -0.48
N ALA A 54 5.30 11.34 -1.53
CA ALA A 54 5.59 12.02 -2.79
C ALA A 54 4.36 12.21 -3.71
N GLU A 55 3.33 11.39 -3.57
CA GLU A 55 2.10 11.40 -4.36
C GLU A 55 0.91 11.98 -3.57
N MET A 56 1.16 12.50 -2.37
CA MET A 56 0.15 13.05 -1.49
C MET A 56 -0.40 14.35 -2.09
N VAL A 57 -1.58 14.28 -2.72
CA VAL A 57 -2.28 15.48 -3.21
C VAL A 57 -2.82 16.24 -2.00
N LEU A 58 -2.08 17.26 -1.56
CA LEU A 58 -2.52 18.20 -0.53
C LEU A 58 -3.73 18.97 -1.08
N THR A 59 -4.93 18.52 -0.75
CA THR A 59 -6.14 19.29 -1.02
C THR A 59 -6.27 20.32 0.10
N PRO A 60 -6.15 21.63 -0.18
CA PRO A 60 -6.35 22.64 0.85
C PRO A 60 -7.80 22.50 1.38
N PRO A 61 -7.99 22.54 2.71
CA PRO A 61 -9.32 22.42 3.29
C PRO A 61 -10.22 23.52 2.72
N GLN A 62 -11.29 23.13 2.04
CA GLN A 62 -12.28 24.08 1.56
C GLN A 62 -13.05 24.61 2.76
N LEU A 63 -12.96 25.92 2.97
CA LEU A 63 -13.76 26.58 3.98
C LEU A 63 -15.25 26.38 3.64
N PRO A 64 -16.07 25.96 4.62
CA PRO A 64 -17.52 25.92 4.47
C PRO A 64 -18.04 27.26 3.94
N GLU A 65 -19.10 27.23 3.13
CA GLU A 65 -19.64 28.44 2.48
C GLU A 65 -19.98 29.54 3.49
N ASP A 66 -20.52 29.17 4.65
CA ASP A 66 -20.86 30.09 5.74
C ASP A 66 -19.64 30.87 6.26
N VAL A 67 -18.49 30.19 6.37
CA VAL A 67 -17.23 30.80 6.81
C VAL A 67 -16.66 31.71 5.73
N ARG A 68 -16.81 31.33 4.46
CA ARG A 68 -16.40 32.16 3.32
C ARG A 68 -17.22 33.45 3.25
N GLY A 69 -18.54 33.35 3.40
CA GLY A 69 -19.44 34.50 3.45
C GLY A 69 -19.11 35.45 4.62
N LEU A 70 -18.85 34.90 5.80
CA LEU A 70 -18.38 35.67 6.96
C LEU A 70 -17.06 36.41 6.67
N LEU A 71 -16.05 35.72 6.15
CA LEU A 71 -14.75 36.33 5.82
C LEU A 71 -14.87 37.45 4.79
N THR A 72 -15.80 37.32 3.84
CA THR A 72 -16.05 38.37 2.82
C THR A 72 -16.57 39.66 3.46
N ASN A 73 -17.32 39.56 4.57
CA ASN A 73 -17.82 40.73 5.31
C ASN A 73 -16.74 41.42 6.17
N TYR A 74 -15.60 40.76 6.41
CA TYR A 74 -14.46 41.30 7.16
C TYR A 74 -13.28 41.68 6.25
N ALA A 75 -13.34 41.36 4.95
CA ALA A 75 -12.41 41.87 3.95
C ALA A 75 -12.86 43.30 3.58
N GLY A 76 -12.17 44.29 4.15
CA GLY A 76 -12.44 45.72 3.95
C GLY A 76 -12.23 46.20 2.52
#